data_AF-A0A4R6DUP6-F1
#
_entry.id   AF-A0A4R6DUP6-F1
#
_cell.length_a   1.000
_cell.length_b   1.000
_cell.length_c   1.000
_cell.angle_alpha   90.00
_cell.angle_beta   90.00
_cell.angle_gamma   90.00
#
_symmetry.space_group_name_H-M   'P 1'
#
loop_
_entity.id
_entity.type
_entity.pdbx_description
1 polymer ?
#
loop_
_entity_poly.entity_id
_entity_poly.type
_entity_poly.pdbx_seq_one_letter_code
_entity_poly.pdbx_strand_id
1 'polypeptide(L)'
;MSGKPNVKLSVTFEFDLALPESLTQGGHEALCKQLHQLLGSMVFQGMPTVTGKQLAQVGGRILAHHHHLEATDLGTPTLAPALLAEAAPHLTDEELPQLARRAAGRLPNGEEEQRAFLRRQALALVNEYRMVPCVVSARLTSGTDAELAARLNLTNGSVLVGERDRQQRLHPKQEALEVIVVHGGASARLPASCAGQTLSGPVIEVAVMELARHRALLQAAWQAGEGKP
;
A
#
# COMPACT_ATOMS: atom_id res chain seq x y z
N MET A 1 38.28 11.56 -0.70
CA MET A 1 37.45 12.09 -1.81
C MET A 1 36.25 12.81 -1.20
N SER A 2 36.25 14.15 -1.22
CA SER A 2 35.18 14.94 -0.60
C SER A 2 33.97 14.95 -1.52
N GLY A 3 32.90 14.25 -1.14
CA GLY A 3 31.62 14.31 -1.85
C GLY A 3 31.08 15.74 -1.80
N LYS A 4 30.73 16.32 -2.95
CA LYS A 4 30.02 17.60 -2.99
C LYS A 4 28.68 17.43 -2.24
N PRO A 5 28.30 18.32 -1.32
CA PRO A 5 27.01 18.21 -0.63
C PRO A 5 25.89 18.56 -1.60
N ASN A 6 25.42 17.56 -2.34
CA ASN A 6 24.21 17.68 -3.15
C ASN A 6 23.02 17.49 -2.22
N VAL A 7 22.16 18.50 -2.10
CA VAL A 7 20.95 18.46 -1.28
C VAL A 7 19.74 18.37 -2.20
N LYS A 8 18.78 17.50 -1.86
CA LYS A 8 17.48 17.43 -2.53
C LYS A 8 16.52 18.38 -1.82
N LEU A 9 16.08 19.42 -2.53
CA LEU A 9 15.03 20.34 -2.11
C LEU A 9 13.74 20.00 -2.86
N SER A 10 12.63 19.85 -2.13
CA SER A 10 11.28 19.74 -2.71
C SER A 10 10.45 20.93 -2.25
N VAL A 11 9.82 21.63 -3.19
CA VAL A 11 8.90 22.74 -2.90
C VAL A 11 7.59 22.40 -3.62
N THR A 12 6.51 22.26 -2.87
CA THR A 12 5.18 21.90 -3.39
C THR A 12 4.29 23.13 -3.35
N PHE A 13 3.58 23.38 -4.44
CA PHE A 13 2.54 24.39 -4.53
C PHE A 13 1.22 23.69 -4.80
N GLU A 14 0.21 23.99 -3.98
CA GLU A 14 -1.14 23.48 -4.12
C GLU A 14 -2.05 24.64 -4.55
N PHE A 15 -2.94 24.35 -5.51
CA PHE A 15 -3.84 25.34 -6.09
C PHE A 15 -5.26 24.80 -6.04
N ASP A 16 -6.16 25.54 -5.40
CA ASP A 16 -7.61 25.31 -5.52
C ASP A 16 -8.11 26.05 -6.76
N LEU A 17 -8.52 25.30 -7.78
CA LEU A 17 -8.87 25.84 -9.09
C LEU A 17 -10.38 25.73 -9.34
N ALA A 18 -10.99 26.85 -9.71
CA ALA A 18 -12.32 26.86 -10.31
C ALA A 18 -12.19 26.69 -11.83
N LEU A 19 -12.49 25.50 -12.34
CA LEU A 19 -12.38 25.17 -13.77
C LEU A 19 -13.76 25.11 -14.44
N PRO A 20 -13.88 25.50 -15.72
CA PRO A 20 -15.07 25.23 -16.53
C PRO A 20 -15.39 23.73 -16.61
N GLU A 21 -16.68 23.36 -16.59
CA GLU A 21 -17.13 21.95 -16.70
C GLU A 21 -16.59 21.24 -17.94
N SER A 22 -16.38 21.97 -19.04
CA SER A 22 -15.81 21.42 -20.27
C SER A 22 -14.38 20.88 -20.10
N LEU A 23 -13.64 21.32 -19.08
CA LEU A 23 -12.30 20.82 -18.75
C LEU A 23 -12.31 19.66 -17.75
N THR A 24 -13.40 19.48 -17.00
CA THR A 24 -13.54 18.33 -16.07
C THR A 24 -14.14 17.10 -16.75
N GLN A 25 -14.67 17.28 -17.97
CA GLN A 25 -15.17 16.19 -18.82
C GLN A 25 -14.01 15.40 -19.44
N GLY A 26 -13.76 14.19 -18.94
CA GLY A 26 -12.76 13.27 -19.52
C GLY A 26 -11.96 12.43 -18.53
N GLY A 27 -12.23 12.53 -17.22
CA GLY A 27 -11.48 11.82 -16.19
C GLY A 27 -10.07 12.39 -15.98
N HIS A 28 -9.35 11.83 -15.01
CA HIS A 28 -8.07 12.39 -14.53
C HIS A 28 -7.00 12.59 -15.62
N GLU A 29 -6.82 11.61 -16.52
CA GLU A 29 -5.76 11.69 -17.54
C GLU A 29 -6.03 12.81 -18.56
N ALA A 30 -7.28 12.98 -18.97
CA ALA A 30 -7.68 14.07 -19.86
C ALA A 30 -7.54 15.43 -19.18
N LEU A 31 -7.98 15.55 -17.93
CA LEU A 31 -7.85 16.77 -17.13
C LEU A 31 -6.37 17.16 -16.95
N CYS A 32 -5.50 16.21 -16.61
CA CYS A 32 -4.06 16.46 -16.49
C CYS A 32 -3.46 16.90 -17.83
N LYS A 33 -3.84 16.28 -18.94
CA LYS A 33 -3.35 16.66 -20.27
C LYS A 33 -3.78 18.07 -20.66
N GLN A 34 -5.04 18.43 -20.39
CA GLN A 34 -5.56 19.76 -20.67
C GLN A 34 -4.89 20.83 -19.80
N LEU A 35 -4.76 20.58 -18.48
CA LEU A 35 -4.06 21.49 -17.58
C LEU A 35 -2.58 21.63 -17.95
N HIS A 36 -1.92 20.56 -18.38
CA HIS A 36 -0.55 20.63 -18.87
C HIS A 36 -0.43 21.55 -20.09
N GLN A 37 -1.36 21.44 -21.04
CA GLN A 37 -1.40 22.31 -22.22
C GLN A 37 -1.68 23.78 -21.85
N LEU A 38 -2.60 24.04 -20.92
CA LEU A 38 -2.97 25.39 -20.49
C LEU A 38 -1.86 26.09 -19.69
N LEU A 39 -1.22 25.38 -18.76
CA LEU A 39 -0.12 25.93 -17.97
C LEU A 39 1.15 26.13 -18.82
N GLY A 40 1.39 25.22 -19.78
CA GLY A 40 2.42 25.35 -20.80
C GLY A 40 3.84 25.55 -20.28
N SER A 41 4.75 25.94 -21.19
CA SER A 41 6.17 26.10 -20.88
C SER A 41 6.44 27.22 -19.87
N MET A 42 5.57 28.23 -19.78
CA MET A 42 5.73 29.33 -18.83
C MET A 42 5.76 28.85 -17.38
N VAL A 43 4.90 27.92 -17.00
CA VAL A 43 4.89 27.38 -15.63
C VAL A 43 5.99 26.34 -15.45
N PHE A 44 6.07 25.36 -16.35
CA PHE A 44 6.98 24.22 -16.19
C PHE A 44 8.46 24.58 -16.38
N GLN A 45 8.79 25.60 -17.19
CA GLN A 45 10.16 26.10 -17.34
C GLN A 45 10.43 27.39 -16.56
N GLY A 46 9.41 28.21 -16.29
CA GLY A 46 9.56 29.45 -15.53
C GLY A 46 9.96 29.19 -14.07
N MET A 47 9.33 28.22 -13.41
CA MET A 47 9.61 27.89 -12.01
C MET A 47 11.07 27.42 -11.77
N PRO A 48 11.63 26.46 -12.54
CA PRO A 48 13.05 26.15 -12.47
C PRO A 48 13.94 27.36 -12.77
N THR A 49 13.55 28.21 -13.73
CA THR A 49 14.33 29.38 -14.12
C THR A 49 14.43 30.41 -12.99
N VAL A 50 13.31 30.75 -12.33
CA VAL A 50 13.29 31.69 -11.20
C VAL A 50 14.05 31.12 -10.01
N THR A 51 13.82 29.85 -9.67
CA THR A 51 14.54 29.16 -8.59
C THR A 51 16.05 29.14 -8.84
N GLY A 52 16.47 28.84 -10.08
CA GLY A 52 17.87 28.84 -10.48
C GLY A 52 18.50 30.23 -10.37
N LYS A 53 17.77 31.30 -10.77
CA LYS A 53 18.24 32.69 -10.61
C LYS A 53 18.45 33.07 -9.15
N GLN A 54 17.54 32.70 -8.25
CA GLN A 54 17.68 33.01 -6.82
C GLN A 54 18.83 32.21 -6.18
N LEU A 55 18.96 30.92 -6.50
CA LEU A 55 20.07 30.10 -6.00
C LEU A 55 21.43 30.56 -6.54
N ALA A 56 21.49 31.06 -7.78
CA ALA A 56 22.72 31.58 -8.37
C ALA A 56 23.28 32.80 -7.61
N GLN A 57 22.42 33.61 -6.97
CA GLN A 57 22.86 34.75 -6.14
C GLN A 57 23.76 34.31 -4.98
N VAL A 58 23.64 33.05 -4.54
CA VAL A 58 24.44 32.46 -3.45
C VAL A 58 25.36 31.34 -3.96
N GLY A 59 25.63 31.27 -5.27
CA GLY A 59 26.53 30.27 -5.88
C GLY A 59 25.92 28.88 -6.06
N GLY A 60 24.62 28.72 -5.81
CA GLY A 60 23.88 27.48 -6.07
C GLY A 60 23.53 27.32 -7.55
N ARG A 61 23.37 26.07 -8.01
CA ARG A 61 22.91 25.76 -9.36
C ARG A 61 21.99 24.55 -9.37
N ILE A 62 20.96 24.59 -10.21
CA ILE A 62 20.07 23.45 -10.43
C ILE A 62 20.79 22.46 -11.34
N LEU A 63 20.93 21.22 -10.88
CA LEU A 63 21.57 20.14 -11.66
C LEU A 63 20.56 19.34 -12.49
N ALA A 64 19.35 19.19 -11.97
CA ALA A 64 18.23 18.54 -12.62
C ALA A 64 16.93 19.08 -12.00
N HIS A 65 15.84 19.03 -12.77
CA HIS A 65 14.51 19.29 -12.25
C HIS A 65 13.54 18.28 -12.85
N HIS A 66 12.54 17.92 -12.06
CA HIS A 66 11.42 17.10 -12.49
C HIS A 66 10.16 17.83 -12.05
N HIS A 67 9.14 17.85 -12.90
CA HIS A 67 7.83 18.34 -12.52
C HIS A 67 6.84 17.18 -12.54
N HIS A 68 5.93 17.19 -11.59
CA HIS A 68 4.79 16.29 -11.56
C HIS A 68 3.54 17.17 -11.59
N LEU A 69 2.65 16.92 -12.54
CA LEU A 69 1.35 17.55 -12.59
C LEU A 69 0.32 16.50 -12.13
N GLU A 70 -0.39 16.82 -11.07
CA GLU A 70 -1.51 16.03 -10.57
C GLU A 70 -2.72 16.98 -10.44
N ALA A 71 -3.88 16.51 -10.87
CA ALA A 71 -5.13 17.24 -10.75
C ALA A 71 -6.22 16.32 -10.20
N THR A 72 -6.87 16.75 -9.12
CA THR A 72 -7.94 16.00 -8.47
C THR A 72 -9.25 16.75 -8.66
N ASP A 73 -10.26 16.07 -9.19
CA ASP A 73 -11.61 16.62 -9.26
C ASP A 73 -12.26 16.57 -7.86
N LEU A 74 -12.46 17.74 -7.27
CA LEU A 74 -13.06 17.93 -5.95
C LEU A 74 -14.56 17.61 -5.90
N GLY A 75 -15.23 17.49 -7.06
CA GLY A 75 -16.61 17.04 -7.19
C GLY A 75 -16.78 15.52 -7.19
N THR A 76 -15.69 14.75 -7.14
CA THR A 76 -15.75 13.28 -7.16
C THR A 76 -16.42 12.75 -5.88
N PRO A 77 -17.38 11.81 -5.97
CA PRO A 77 -17.99 11.21 -4.79
C PRO A 77 -16.94 10.59 -3.87
N THR A 78 -17.14 10.80 -2.56
CA THR A 78 -16.28 10.23 -1.52
C THR A 78 -16.33 8.70 -1.58
N LEU A 79 -15.16 8.07 -1.60
CA LEU A 79 -15.05 6.62 -1.57
C LEU A 79 -15.61 6.05 -0.27
N ALA A 80 -16.38 4.97 -0.39
CA ALA A 80 -16.91 4.26 0.77
C ALA A 80 -15.74 3.72 1.62
N PRO A 81 -15.72 3.97 2.95
CA PRO A 81 -14.66 3.46 3.83
C PRO A 81 -14.49 1.94 3.77
N ALA A 82 -15.59 1.20 3.59
CA ALA A 82 -15.58 -0.25 3.45
C ALA A 82 -14.73 -0.71 2.24
N LEU A 83 -14.88 -0.05 1.09
CA LEU A 83 -14.10 -0.38 -0.11
C LEU A 83 -12.59 -0.17 0.11
N LEU A 84 -12.23 0.90 0.83
CA LEU A 84 -10.83 1.19 1.17
C LEU A 84 -10.27 0.13 2.13
N ALA A 85 -11.03 -0.22 3.17
CA ALA A 85 -10.65 -1.24 4.15
C ALA A 85 -10.52 -2.64 3.54
N GLU A 86 -11.38 -2.97 2.56
CA GLU A 86 -11.31 -4.23 1.80
C GLU A 86 -10.08 -4.31 0.90
N ALA A 87 -9.78 -3.22 0.18
CA ALA A 87 -8.63 -3.17 -0.71
C ALA A 87 -7.29 -3.02 0.05
N ALA A 88 -7.31 -2.45 1.25
CA ALA A 88 -6.13 -2.12 2.03
C ALA A 88 -6.29 -2.46 3.52
N PRO A 89 -6.48 -3.74 3.87
CA PRO A 89 -6.75 -4.14 5.25
C PRO A 89 -5.58 -3.88 6.20
N HIS A 90 -4.37 -3.72 5.66
CA HIS A 90 -3.17 -3.39 6.43
C HIS A 90 -3.14 -1.93 6.89
N LEU A 91 -3.81 -1.01 6.20
CA LEU A 91 -3.83 0.40 6.57
C LEU A 91 -4.73 0.65 7.78
N THR A 92 -4.23 1.40 8.76
CA THR A 92 -4.98 1.86 9.93
C THR A 92 -6.11 2.81 9.54
N ASP A 93 -7.04 3.03 10.47
CA ASP A 93 -8.14 3.97 10.25
C ASP A 93 -7.66 5.42 10.02
N GLU A 94 -6.48 5.78 10.52
CA GLU A 94 -5.86 7.09 10.29
C GLU A 94 -5.20 7.21 8.90
N GLU A 95 -4.81 6.08 8.29
CA GLU A 95 -4.17 6.04 6.98
C GLU A 95 -5.18 5.90 5.83
N LEU A 96 -6.35 5.30 6.06
CA LEU A 96 -7.40 5.15 5.04
C LEU A 96 -7.84 6.48 4.41
N PRO A 97 -7.98 7.61 5.14
CA PRO A 97 -8.26 8.91 4.53
C PRO A 97 -7.18 9.38 3.56
N GLN A 98 -5.92 8.98 3.74
CA GLN A 98 -4.85 9.29 2.81
C GLN A 98 -4.98 8.48 1.52
N LEU A 99 -5.34 7.20 1.63
CA LEU A 99 -5.66 6.37 0.46
C LEU A 99 -6.84 6.95 -0.33
N ALA A 100 -7.90 7.39 0.36
CA ALA A 100 -9.06 8.01 -0.26
C ALA A 100 -8.67 9.23 -1.10
N ARG A 101 -7.84 10.14 -0.53
CA ARG A 101 -7.35 11.33 -1.23
C ARG A 101 -6.51 10.99 -2.47
N ARG A 102 -5.63 9.98 -2.38
CA ARG A 102 -4.80 9.54 -3.52
C ARG A 102 -5.59 8.88 -4.64
N ALA A 103 -6.73 8.29 -4.32
CA ALA A 103 -7.59 7.61 -5.27
C ALA A 103 -8.70 8.50 -5.84
N ALA A 104 -9.00 9.64 -5.20
CA ALA A 104 -10.05 10.57 -5.61
C ALA A 104 -9.86 11.02 -7.08
N GLY A 105 -10.94 10.96 -7.86
CA GLY A 105 -10.99 11.33 -9.28
C GLY A 105 -10.23 10.39 -10.23
N ARG A 106 -9.60 9.32 -9.72
CA ARG A 106 -8.68 8.45 -10.47
C ARG A 106 -9.12 6.98 -10.54
N LEU A 107 -10.26 6.64 -9.97
CA LEU A 107 -10.75 5.26 -9.97
C LEU A 107 -11.14 4.80 -11.36
N PRO A 108 -10.72 3.60 -11.77
CA PRO A 108 -11.28 2.90 -12.92
C PRO A 108 -12.78 2.65 -12.78
N ASN A 109 -13.46 2.32 -13.87
CA ASN A 109 -14.91 2.08 -13.86
C ASN A 109 -15.30 0.64 -13.42
N GLY A 110 -14.38 -0.33 -13.50
CA GLY A 110 -14.65 -1.72 -13.13
C GLY A 110 -14.28 -2.06 -11.69
N GLU A 111 -15.13 -2.79 -10.96
CA GLU A 111 -14.92 -3.12 -9.54
C GLU A 111 -13.58 -3.84 -9.26
N GLU A 112 -13.20 -4.79 -10.13
CA GLU A 112 -11.94 -5.52 -9.99
C GLU A 112 -10.74 -4.60 -10.23
N GLU A 113 -10.82 -3.75 -11.25
CA GLU A 113 -9.78 -2.76 -11.56
C GLU A 113 -9.68 -1.70 -10.46
N GLN A 114 -10.80 -1.29 -9.87
CA GLN A 114 -10.85 -0.39 -8.72
C GLN A 114 -10.14 -1.02 -7.51
N ARG A 115 -10.46 -2.28 -7.16
CA ARG A 115 -9.78 -2.99 -6.07
C ARG A 115 -8.28 -3.09 -6.32
N ALA A 116 -7.88 -3.47 -7.54
CA ALA A 116 -6.47 -3.57 -7.91
C ALA A 116 -5.77 -2.19 -7.87
N PHE A 117 -6.44 -1.13 -8.32
CA PHE A 117 -5.93 0.24 -8.27
C PHE A 117 -5.74 0.71 -6.82
N LEU A 118 -6.78 0.60 -5.98
CA LEU A 118 -6.72 0.96 -4.57
C LEU A 118 -5.63 0.17 -3.84
N ARG A 119 -5.49 -1.13 -4.15
CA ARG A 119 -4.43 -1.97 -3.60
C ARG A 119 -3.05 -1.43 -3.94
N ARG A 120 -2.80 -1.07 -5.21
CA ARG A 120 -1.52 -0.47 -5.64
C ARG A 120 -1.25 0.85 -4.93
N GLN A 121 -2.26 1.72 -4.83
CA GLN A 121 -2.10 3.00 -4.12
C GLN A 121 -1.81 2.80 -2.63
N ALA A 122 -2.45 1.82 -1.99
CA ALA A 122 -2.23 1.50 -0.59
C ALA A 122 -0.82 0.98 -0.31
N LEU A 123 -0.29 0.12 -1.19
CA LEU A 123 1.09 -0.36 -1.10
C LEU A 123 2.11 0.75 -1.38
N ALA A 124 1.78 1.71 -2.26
CA ALA A 124 2.63 2.88 -2.49
C ALA A 124 2.62 3.86 -1.30
N LEU A 125 1.53 3.89 -0.54
CA LEU A 125 1.40 4.71 0.67
C LEU A 125 2.15 4.08 1.85
N VAL A 126 1.92 2.80 2.12
CA VAL A 126 2.57 2.03 3.18
C VAL A 126 2.96 0.66 2.65
N ASN A 127 4.28 0.43 2.54
CA ASN A 127 4.87 -0.84 2.09
C ASN A 127 5.68 -1.54 3.18
N GLU A 128 5.56 -1.12 4.43
CA GLU A 128 6.26 -1.77 5.53
C GLU A 128 5.62 -3.12 5.87
N TYR A 129 6.41 -4.01 6.47
CA TYR A 129 5.92 -5.32 6.89
C TYR A 129 5.20 -5.22 8.23
N ARG A 130 3.87 -5.34 8.21
CA ARG A 130 3.02 -5.35 9.40
C ARG A 130 2.78 -6.78 9.85
N MET A 131 3.64 -7.23 10.77
CA MET A 131 3.73 -8.64 11.16
C MET A 131 2.99 -8.94 12.46
N VAL A 132 1.98 -9.80 12.41
CA VAL A 132 1.30 -10.33 13.60
C VAL A 132 1.73 -11.76 13.92
N PRO A 133 1.97 -12.11 15.19
CA PRO A 133 2.16 -13.51 15.58
C PRO A 133 0.92 -14.34 15.24
N CYS A 134 1.14 -15.54 14.70
CA CYS A 134 0.07 -16.48 14.37
C CYS A 134 0.52 -17.93 14.55
N VAL A 135 -0.44 -18.85 14.47
CA VAL A 135 -0.22 -20.29 14.40
C VAL A 135 -0.76 -20.80 13.07
N VAL A 136 0.00 -21.64 12.38
CA VAL A 136 -0.46 -22.35 11.20
C VAL A 136 -0.92 -23.75 11.63
N SER A 137 -2.20 -24.05 11.49
CA SER A 137 -2.73 -25.40 11.62
C SER A 137 -2.67 -26.10 10.26
N ALA A 138 -1.89 -27.17 10.15
CA ALA A 138 -1.64 -27.86 8.89
C ALA A 138 -1.43 -29.36 9.07
N ARG A 139 -1.56 -30.12 7.99
CA ARG A 139 -1.13 -31.50 7.87
C ARG A 139 0.24 -31.59 7.21
N LEU A 140 1.16 -32.33 7.83
CA LEU A 140 2.49 -32.62 7.30
C LEU A 140 2.44 -33.70 6.22
N THR A 141 3.50 -33.83 5.43
CA THR A 141 3.64 -34.93 4.46
C THR A 141 3.68 -36.32 5.09
N SER A 142 3.97 -36.41 6.40
CA SER A 142 3.87 -37.66 7.17
C SER A 142 2.42 -38.09 7.44
N GLY A 143 1.43 -37.23 7.18
CA GLY A 143 0.03 -37.43 7.52
C GLY A 143 -0.36 -36.96 8.93
N THR A 144 0.59 -36.47 9.72
CA THR A 144 0.36 -35.93 11.07
C THR A 144 -0.14 -34.49 10.99
N ASP A 145 -1.13 -34.14 11.82
CA ASP A 145 -1.54 -32.75 12.00
C ASP A 145 -0.54 -32.02 12.91
N ALA A 146 -0.22 -30.77 12.60
CA ALA A 146 0.80 -29.97 13.24
C ALA A 146 0.37 -28.50 13.35
N GLU A 147 0.81 -27.86 14.43
CA GLU A 147 0.68 -26.42 14.65
C GLU A 147 2.06 -25.78 14.60
N LEU A 148 2.25 -24.84 13.66
CA LEU A 148 3.54 -24.19 13.44
C LEU A 148 3.46 -22.74 13.92
N ALA A 149 4.42 -22.34 14.75
CA ALA A 149 4.54 -20.94 15.14
C ALA A 149 4.99 -20.11 13.94
N ALA A 150 4.28 -19.02 13.65
CA ALA A 150 4.53 -18.20 12.47
C ALA A 150 4.23 -16.72 12.71
N ARG A 151 4.49 -15.91 11.68
CA ARG A 151 4.08 -14.51 11.63
C ARG A 151 3.35 -14.24 10.32
N LEU A 152 2.14 -13.68 10.39
CA LEU A 152 1.35 -13.27 9.25
C LEU A 152 1.67 -11.81 8.90
N ASN A 153 2.00 -11.55 7.64
CA ASN A 153 2.17 -10.20 7.12
C ASN A 153 0.82 -9.65 6.65
N LEU A 154 0.29 -8.65 7.36
CA LEU A 154 -0.97 -8.00 6.98
C LEU A 154 -0.85 -7.26 5.65
N THR A 155 0.37 -6.81 5.29
CA THR A 155 0.61 -6.03 4.08
C THR A 155 0.43 -6.83 2.79
N ASN A 156 0.64 -8.15 2.77
CA ASN A 156 0.49 -8.95 1.55
C ASN A 156 -0.10 -10.35 1.75
N GLY A 157 -0.40 -10.77 2.98
CA GLY A 157 -0.95 -12.08 3.30
C GLY A 157 0.07 -13.21 3.38
N SER A 158 1.37 -12.94 3.20
CA SER A 158 2.41 -13.97 3.32
C SER A 158 2.61 -14.38 4.77
N VAL A 159 2.81 -15.67 5.02
CA VAL A 159 3.11 -16.21 6.35
C VAL A 159 4.54 -16.70 6.43
N LEU A 160 5.25 -16.21 7.44
CA LEU A 160 6.64 -16.56 7.74
C LEU A 160 6.67 -17.57 8.89
N VAL A 161 6.97 -18.83 8.58
CA VAL A 161 7.11 -19.89 9.58
C VAL A 161 8.39 -19.69 10.40
N GLY A 162 8.27 -19.91 11.71
CA GLY A 162 9.37 -19.81 12.67
C GLY A 162 10.50 -20.78 12.36
N GLU A 163 11.73 -20.42 12.74
CA GLU A 163 12.95 -21.14 12.35
C GLU A 163 12.93 -22.64 12.67
N ARG A 164 12.35 -23.01 13.80
CA ARG A 164 12.23 -24.40 14.26
C ARG A 164 11.43 -25.28 13.30
N ASP A 165 10.48 -24.68 12.59
CA ASP A 165 9.47 -25.40 11.81
C ASP A 165 9.65 -25.23 10.30
N ARG A 166 10.67 -24.46 9.84
CA ARG A 166 10.91 -24.22 8.41
C ARG A 166 11.20 -25.50 7.62
N GLN A 167 11.80 -26.51 8.25
CA GLN A 167 12.11 -27.77 7.58
C GLN A 167 10.89 -28.70 7.47
N GLN A 168 9.78 -28.38 8.14
CA GLN A 168 8.57 -29.16 8.03
C GLN A 168 7.97 -29.01 6.63
N ARG A 169 7.63 -30.15 6.02
CA ARG A 169 6.98 -30.20 4.71
C ARG A 169 5.49 -30.37 4.89
N LEU A 170 4.73 -29.42 4.34
CA LEU A 170 3.27 -29.45 4.37
C LEU A 170 2.72 -30.31 3.22
N HIS A 171 1.58 -30.95 3.47
CA HIS A 171 0.86 -31.65 2.42
C HIS A 171 0.34 -30.64 1.37
N PRO A 172 0.64 -30.79 0.07
CA PRO A 172 0.40 -29.76 -0.96
C PRO A 172 -1.07 -29.60 -1.36
N LYS A 173 -1.95 -30.54 -0.99
CA LYS A 173 -3.39 -30.52 -1.30
C LYS A 173 -4.20 -30.80 -0.04
N GLN A 174 -4.08 -29.93 0.96
CA GLN A 174 -4.88 -30.01 2.17
C GLN A 174 -5.95 -28.92 2.14
N GLU A 175 -7.19 -29.29 2.44
CA GLU A 175 -8.31 -28.33 2.54
C GLU A 175 -8.34 -27.61 3.89
N ALA A 176 -7.56 -28.09 4.86
CA ALA A 176 -7.61 -27.68 6.27
C ALA A 176 -6.46 -26.75 6.70
N LEU A 177 -5.74 -26.12 5.76
CA LEU A 177 -4.68 -25.19 6.11
C LEU A 177 -5.29 -23.87 6.63
N GLU A 178 -5.14 -23.62 7.93
CA GLU A 178 -5.65 -22.43 8.59
C GLU A 178 -4.51 -21.64 9.23
N VAL A 179 -4.58 -20.31 9.11
CA VAL A 179 -3.75 -19.38 9.86
C VAL A 179 -4.60 -18.80 10.98
N ILE A 180 -4.16 -18.97 12.22
CA ILE A 180 -4.89 -18.61 13.42
C ILE A 180 -4.19 -17.44 14.09
N VAL A 181 -4.88 -16.31 14.23
CA VAL A 181 -4.43 -15.14 14.99
C VAL A 181 -5.32 -14.99 16.21
N VAL A 182 -4.71 -14.91 17.40
CA VAL A 182 -5.44 -14.76 18.67
C VAL A 182 -5.07 -13.42 19.28
N HIS A 183 -6.07 -12.63 19.63
CA HIS A 183 -5.89 -11.35 20.31
C HIS A 183 -7.11 -11.02 21.18
N GLY A 184 -6.87 -10.56 22.41
CA GLY A 184 -7.94 -10.09 23.31
C GLY A 184 -9.01 -11.15 23.63
N GLY A 185 -8.67 -12.44 23.62
CA GLY A 185 -9.62 -13.54 23.84
C GLY A 185 -10.46 -13.92 22.62
N ALA A 186 -10.32 -13.20 21.49
CA ALA A 186 -10.92 -13.55 20.21
C ALA A 186 -9.89 -14.25 19.30
N SER A 187 -10.38 -15.08 18.37
CA SER A 187 -9.54 -15.71 17.33
C SER A 187 -10.08 -15.44 15.93
N ALA A 188 -9.18 -15.12 15.01
CA ALA A 188 -9.43 -15.12 13.57
C ALA A 188 -8.81 -16.40 12.98
N ARG A 189 -9.61 -17.16 12.25
CA ARG A 189 -9.17 -18.35 11.51
C ARG A 189 -9.27 -18.02 10.03
N LEU A 190 -8.12 -17.90 9.38
CA LEU A 190 -8.01 -17.47 8.00
C LEU A 190 -7.66 -18.70 7.15
N PRO A 191 -8.50 -19.08 6.18
CA PRO A 191 -8.14 -20.07 5.19
C PRO A 191 -6.86 -19.64 4.46
N ALA A 192 -5.93 -20.58 4.31
CA ALA A 192 -4.66 -20.33 3.66
C ALA A 192 -4.37 -21.39 2.60
N SER A 193 -3.45 -21.06 1.69
CA SER A 193 -2.93 -21.99 0.69
C SER A 193 -1.43 -22.19 0.89
N CYS A 194 -0.93 -23.34 0.45
CA CYS A 194 0.50 -23.63 0.40
C CYS A 194 0.93 -23.74 -1.07
N ALA A 195 1.69 -22.77 -1.56
CA ALA A 195 2.14 -22.71 -2.95
C ALA A 195 3.40 -23.55 -3.21
N GLY A 196 4.06 -24.04 -2.15
CA GLY A 196 5.25 -24.89 -2.26
C GLY A 196 6.18 -24.78 -1.07
N GLN A 197 7.43 -25.16 -1.28
CA GLN A 197 8.49 -25.14 -0.28
C GLN A 197 9.69 -24.35 -0.81
N THR A 198 10.25 -23.49 0.03
CA THR A 198 11.50 -22.76 -0.23
C THR A 198 12.56 -23.14 0.81
N LEU A 199 13.78 -22.62 0.63
CA LEU A 199 14.86 -22.73 1.64
C LEU A 199 14.46 -22.10 2.98
N SER A 200 13.57 -21.10 2.95
CA SER A 200 13.02 -20.41 4.13
C SER A 200 11.78 -21.08 4.72
N GLY A 201 11.36 -22.24 4.18
CA GLY A 201 10.20 -23.00 4.65
C GLY A 201 9.03 -23.00 3.68
N PRO A 202 7.85 -23.49 4.13
CA PRO A 202 6.66 -23.56 3.29
C PRO A 202 6.18 -22.16 2.90
N VAL A 203 5.76 -22.01 1.64
CA VAL A 203 5.21 -20.75 1.11
C VAL A 203 3.71 -20.76 1.36
N ILE A 204 3.31 -20.09 2.43
CA ILE A 204 1.93 -20.04 2.89
C ILE A 204 1.37 -18.63 2.65
N GLU A 205 0.18 -18.57 2.05
CA GLU A 205 -0.48 -17.31 1.70
C GLU A 205 -1.93 -17.29 2.19
N VAL A 206 -2.33 -16.15 2.75
CA VAL A 206 -3.71 -15.81 3.08
C VAL A 206 -4.20 -14.77 2.08
N ALA A 207 -5.39 -15.00 1.50
CA ALA A 207 -5.96 -14.05 0.55
C ALA A 207 -6.25 -12.69 1.23
N VAL A 208 -6.02 -11.59 0.52
CA VAL A 208 -6.25 -10.22 1.05
C VAL A 208 -7.71 -10.04 1.52
N MET A 209 -8.67 -10.67 0.84
CA MET A 209 -10.08 -10.65 1.24
C MET A 209 -10.31 -11.26 2.63
N GLU A 210 -9.57 -12.31 2.99
CA GLU A 210 -9.64 -12.93 4.31
C GLU A 210 -9.05 -12.00 5.38
N LEU A 211 -7.96 -11.29 5.05
CA LEU A 211 -7.41 -10.25 5.94
C LEU A 211 -8.44 -9.14 6.19
N ALA A 212 -9.13 -8.69 5.14
CA ALA A 212 -10.16 -7.66 5.23
C ALA A 212 -11.33 -8.08 6.13
N ARG A 213 -11.82 -9.32 6.01
CA ARG A 213 -12.90 -9.85 6.84
C ARG A 213 -12.58 -9.81 8.33
N HIS A 214 -11.30 -9.97 8.68
CA HIS A 214 -10.82 -9.99 10.07
C HIS A 214 -10.04 -8.72 10.47
N ARG A 215 -10.11 -7.65 9.67
CA ARG A 215 -9.26 -6.45 9.78
C ARG A 215 -9.15 -5.91 11.21
N ALA A 216 -10.28 -5.69 11.89
CA ALA A 216 -10.29 -5.09 13.22
C ALA A 216 -9.45 -5.88 14.24
N LEU A 217 -9.61 -7.20 14.27
CA LEU A 217 -8.84 -8.08 15.17
C LEU A 217 -7.36 -8.09 14.80
N LEU A 218 -7.04 -8.19 13.50
CA LEU A 218 -5.67 -8.24 13.01
C LEU A 218 -4.92 -6.93 13.29
N GLN A 219 -5.58 -5.80 13.15
CA GLN A 219 -5.00 -4.48 13.45
C GLN A 219 -4.74 -4.30 14.94
N ALA A 220 -5.71 -4.67 15.79
CA ALA A 220 -5.51 -4.64 17.23
C ALA A 220 -4.33 -5.54 17.66
N ALA A 221 -4.21 -6.73 17.05
CA ALA A 221 -3.09 -7.63 17.28
C ALA A 221 -1.73 -7.04 16.88
N TRP A 222 -1.68 -6.34 15.74
CA TRP A 222 -0.45 -5.68 15.26
C TRP A 222 -0.06 -4.49 16.15
N GLN A 223 -1.00 -3.59 16.43
CA GLN A 223 -0.76 -2.40 17.27
C GLN A 223 -0.32 -2.76 18.69
N ALA A 224 -0.89 -3.82 19.27
CA ALA A 224 -0.46 -4.33 20.57
C ALA A 224 0.95 -4.96 20.54
N GLY A 225 1.40 -5.42 19.37
CA GLY A 225 2.74 -5.94 19.14
C GLY A 225 3.79 -4.84 18.94
N GLU A 226 3.43 -3.71 18.33
CA GLU A 226 4.33 -2.55 18.18
C GLU A 226 4.61 -1.82 19.50
N GLY A 227 3.69 -1.91 20.45
CA GLY A 227 3.85 -1.34 21.80
C GLY A 227 4.74 -2.15 22.75
N LYS A 228 5.38 -3.24 22.30
CA LYS A 228 6.32 -4.02 23.12
C LYS A 228 7.77 -3.68 22.74
N PRO A 229 8.57 -3.14 23.69
CA PRO A 229 9.99 -2.85 23.47
C PRO A 229 10.82 -4.11 23.21
#